data_AF-A0A1B7N3B8-F1
#
_entry.id   AF-A0A1B7N3B8-F1
#
_cell.length_a   1.000
_cell.length_b   1.000
_cell.length_c   1.000
_cell.angle_alpha   90.00
_cell.angle_beta   90.00
_cell.angle_gamma   90.00
#
_symmetry.space_group_name_H-M   'P 1'
#
loop_
_entity.id
_entity.type
_entity.pdbx_description
1 polymer ?
#
loop_
_entity_poly.entity_id
_entity_poly.type
_entity_poly.pdbx_seq_one_letter_code
_entity_poly.pdbx_strand_id
1 'polypeptide(L)'
;GAGPVGLVAALTHLQNDIPVRIIDKDPNPRIGQRDAGIWPRPLEVFNFLDVPEVKDLGVLFPLHKLGTKEPSELQRMFLVIEPTPAIPFFIPKMWGQDLLELTLRRHLEKCPCFVETGTEMQSFKQSGEEVTAVLAKTQGEDGILETFTTKWMIGADGAKGVVRKQLGLTFQGETRDDFHMVTGDICLTCAGLNRVISPYFIRRQHS
;
A
#
# COMPACT_ATOMS: atom_id res chain seq x y z
N GLY A 1 6.64 -0.38 -10.29
CA GLY A 1 5.32 -0.18 -9.67
C GLY A 1 5.51 0.69 -8.45
N ALA A 2 4.75 1.76 -8.33
CA ALA A 2 4.84 2.80 -7.32
C ALA A 2 3.63 2.78 -6.37
N GLY A 3 3.23 1.57 -5.97
CA GLY A 3 2.43 1.35 -4.75
C GLY A 3 3.32 1.30 -3.50
N PRO A 4 2.77 0.94 -2.32
CA PRO A 4 3.47 1.07 -1.04
C PRO A 4 4.81 0.31 -1.01
N VAL A 5 4.83 -0.92 -1.52
CA VAL A 5 6.04 -1.76 -1.59
C VAL A 5 7.15 -1.11 -2.42
N GLY A 6 6.81 -0.59 -3.60
CA GLY A 6 7.79 0.01 -4.50
C GLY A 6 8.32 1.35 -3.98
N LEU A 7 7.45 2.17 -3.39
CA LEU A 7 7.84 3.46 -2.80
C LEU A 7 8.72 3.28 -1.56
N VAL A 8 8.37 2.34 -0.67
CA VAL A 8 9.22 1.96 0.48
C VAL A 8 10.58 1.45 -0.01
N ALA A 9 10.59 0.54 -0.98
CA ALA A 9 11.85 0.02 -1.53
C ALA A 9 12.72 1.14 -2.12
N ALA A 10 12.15 2.05 -2.91
CA ALA A 10 12.89 3.16 -3.49
C ALA A 10 13.49 4.07 -2.41
N LEU A 11 12.70 4.48 -1.41
CA LEU A 11 13.18 5.30 -0.29
C LEU A 11 14.29 4.60 0.50
N THR A 12 14.13 3.32 0.82
CA THR A 12 15.18 2.55 1.53
C THR A 12 16.50 2.57 0.75
N HIS A 13 16.46 2.34 -0.57
CA HIS A 13 17.69 2.34 -1.38
C HIS A 13 18.32 3.73 -1.47
N LEU A 14 17.51 4.77 -1.66
CA LEU A 14 18.01 6.14 -1.75
C LEU A 14 18.63 6.63 -0.44
N GLN A 15 18.08 6.24 0.72
CA GLN A 15 18.69 6.52 2.03
C GLN A 15 20.02 5.78 2.26
N ASN A 16 20.31 4.75 1.46
CA ASN A 16 21.57 4.00 1.51
C ASN A 16 22.46 4.30 0.30
N ASP A 17 22.27 5.46 -0.34
CA ASP A 17 23.05 5.94 -1.50
C ASP A 17 23.04 5.00 -2.72
N ILE A 18 21.98 4.17 -2.86
CA ILE A 18 21.79 3.31 -4.03
C ILE A 18 20.83 4.01 -5.00
N PRO A 19 21.27 4.34 -6.23
CA PRO A 19 20.40 4.99 -7.22
C PRO A 19 19.28 4.06 -7.68
N VAL A 20 18.07 4.61 -7.78
CA VAL A 20 16.88 3.86 -8.18
C VAL A 20 16.11 4.61 -9.27
N ARG A 21 15.63 3.84 -10.25
CA ARG A 21 14.59 4.24 -11.19
C ARG A 21 13.29 3.55 -10.81
N ILE A 22 12.22 4.33 -10.62
CA ILE A 22 10.89 3.80 -10.28
C ILE A 22 9.87 4.22 -11.33
N ILE A 23 9.17 3.22 -11.88
CA ILE A 23 8.15 3.40 -12.92
C ILE A 23 6.78 2.96 -12.41
N ASP A 24 5.72 3.57 -12.92
CA ASP A 24 4.35 3.08 -12.77
C ASP A 24 3.58 3.27 -14.08
N LYS A 25 2.74 2.28 -14.43
CA LYS A 25 1.94 2.33 -15.64
C LYS A 25 0.76 3.28 -15.52
N ASP A 26 0.24 3.48 -14.31
CA ASP A 26 -0.88 4.36 -14.09
C ASP A 26 -0.38 5.82 -14.20
N PRO A 27 -1.04 6.68 -15.01
CA PRO A 27 -0.57 8.06 -15.24
C PRO A 27 -0.70 8.95 -14.00
N ASN A 28 -1.61 8.57 -13.09
CA ASN A 28 -1.89 9.27 -11.85
C ASN A 28 -1.86 8.30 -10.66
N PRO A 29 -1.52 8.75 -9.44
CA PRO A 29 -1.72 7.96 -8.23
C PRO A 29 -3.15 7.46 -8.14
N ARG A 30 -3.33 6.25 -7.60
CA ARG A 30 -4.67 5.67 -7.47
C ARG A 30 -5.49 6.46 -6.45
N ILE A 31 -6.75 6.69 -6.81
CA ILE A 31 -7.73 7.30 -5.91
C ILE A 31 -8.40 6.20 -5.10
N GLY A 32 -8.57 6.45 -3.80
CA GLY A 32 -9.27 5.57 -2.88
C GLY A 32 -8.38 4.55 -2.18
N GLN A 33 -8.93 3.96 -1.13
CA GLN A 33 -8.18 3.10 -0.20
C GLN A 33 -8.57 1.64 -0.43
N ARG A 34 -7.57 0.76 -0.59
CA ARG A 34 -7.79 -0.70 -0.53
C ARG A 34 -7.51 -1.25 0.85
N ASP A 35 -6.59 -0.58 1.55
CA ASP A 35 -6.26 -0.83 2.92
C ASP A 35 -6.00 0.54 3.57
N ALA A 36 -6.21 0.59 4.88
CA ALA A 36 -5.89 1.74 5.71
C ALA A 36 -5.17 1.33 7.00
N GLY A 37 -5.03 0.03 7.28
CA GLY A 37 -4.46 -0.44 8.53
C GLY A 37 -2.94 -0.46 8.51
N ILE A 38 -2.31 0.33 9.37
CA ILE A 38 -0.87 0.32 9.59
C ILE A 38 -0.57 -0.30 10.95
N TRP A 39 0.06 -1.47 10.92
CA TRP A 39 0.43 -2.25 12.09
C TRP A 39 1.76 -1.79 12.72
N PRO A 40 2.09 -2.23 13.95
CA PRO A 40 3.33 -1.88 14.63
C PRO A 40 4.60 -2.04 13.80
N ARG A 41 4.75 -3.16 13.10
CA ARG A 41 5.99 -3.46 12.37
C ARG A 41 6.20 -2.53 11.16
N PRO A 42 5.20 -2.25 10.31
CA PRO A 42 5.28 -1.16 9.34
C PRO A 42 5.58 0.22 9.94
N LEU A 43 5.05 0.56 11.12
CA LEU A 43 5.36 1.85 11.77
C LEU A 43 6.85 1.98 12.09
N GLU A 44 7.52 0.90 12.49
CA GLU A 44 8.98 0.90 12.65
C GLU A 44 9.70 1.19 11.32
N VAL A 45 9.23 0.59 10.22
CA VAL A 45 9.80 0.83 8.88
C VAL A 45 9.67 2.31 8.49
N PHE A 46 8.49 2.91 8.69
CA PHE A 46 8.30 4.34 8.38
C PHE A 46 9.12 5.25 9.28
N ASN A 47 9.38 4.85 10.53
CA ASN A 47 10.30 5.55 11.41
C ASN A 47 11.75 5.50 10.87
N PHE A 48 12.23 4.35 10.37
CA PHE A 48 13.56 4.27 9.76
C PHE A 48 13.66 5.08 8.46
N LEU A 49 12.55 5.23 7.73
CA LEU A 49 12.48 6.03 6.51
C LEU A 49 12.27 7.53 6.76
N ASP A 50 12.27 7.99 8.03
CA ASP A 50 11.99 9.37 8.42
C ASP A 50 10.64 9.89 7.89
N VAL A 51 9.60 9.03 7.92
CA VAL A 51 8.21 9.34 7.53
C VAL A 51 7.31 9.37 8.77
N PRO A 52 7.43 10.39 9.63
CA PRO A 52 6.70 10.46 10.90
C PRO A 52 5.18 10.65 10.71
N GLU A 53 4.73 11.16 9.57
CA GLU A 53 3.33 11.50 9.31
C GLU A 53 2.39 10.31 9.51
N VAL A 54 2.83 9.10 9.17
CA VAL A 54 2.02 7.88 9.33
C VAL A 54 1.70 7.62 10.81
N LYS A 55 2.66 7.90 11.70
CA LYS A 55 2.49 7.77 13.14
C LYS A 55 1.71 8.95 13.72
N ASP A 56 2.09 10.16 13.34
CA ASP A 56 1.66 11.39 14.01
C ASP A 56 0.27 11.84 13.57
N LEU A 57 -0.06 11.64 12.29
CA LEU A 57 -1.35 12.02 11.72
C LEU A 57 -2.30 10.82 11.57
N GLY A 58 -1.76 9.59 11.64
CA GLY A 58 -2.52 8.35 11.72
C GLY A 58 -3.57 8.40 12.82
N VAL A 59 -4.84 8.16 12.45
CA VAL A 59 -5.94 8.10 13.43
C VAL A 59 -5.96 6.73 14.11
N LEU A 60 -6.47 6.67 15.33
CA LEU A 60 -6.67 5.37 15.99
C LEU A 60 -7.80 4.60 15.31
N PHE A 61 -7.71 3.28 15.35
CA PHE A 61 -8.85 2.45 14.99
C PHE A 61 -10.04 2.80 15.88
N PRO A 62 -11.23 3.05 15.29
CA PRO A 62 -12.41 3.44 16.04
C PRO A 62 -12.86 2.31 16.98
N LEU A 63 -13.58 2.70 18.04
CA LEU A 63 -14.24 1.72 18.90
C LEU A 63 -15.30 1.00 18.08
N HIS A 64 -15.36 -0.32 18.24
CA HIS A 64 -16.33 -1.16 17.56
C HIS A 64 -17.50 -1.47 18.49
N LYS A 65 -18.69 -1.53 17.89
CA LYS A 65 -19.89 -2.04 18.53
C LYS A 65 -20.32 -3.29 17.76
N LEU A 66 -20.29 -4.45 18.42
CA LEU A 66 -20.86 -5.69 17.86
C LEU A 66 -22.37 -5.49 17.71
N GLY A 67 -22.84 -5.45 16.47
CA GLY A 67 -24.25 -5.33 16.14
C GLY A 67 -25.04 -6.60 16.47
N THR A 68 -25.40 -6.80 17.73
CA THR A 68 -26.62 -7.53 18.09
C THR A 68 -27.78 -6.54 18.17
N LYS A 69 -29.03 -7.03 18.21
CA LYS A 69 -30.22 -6.16 18.41
C LYS A 69 -30.23 -5.45 19.77
N GLU A 70 -29.30 -5.79 20.67
CA GLU A 70 -29.23 -5.24 22.02
C GLU A 70 -28.12 -4.18 22.16
N PRO A 71 -28.25 -3.24 23.11
CA PRO A 71 -27.20 -2.29 23.43
C PRO A 71 -25.94 -3.03 23.95
N SER A 72 -24.91 -3.11 23.13
CA SER A 72 -23.57 -3.56 23.54
C SER A 72 -22.65 -2.38 23.88
N GLU A 73 -21.74 -2.60 24.84
CA GLU A 73 -20.71 -1.62 25.20
C GLU A 73 -19.71 -1.42 24.06
N LEU A 74 -19.14 -0.22 23.96
CA LEU A 74 -18.07 0.08 23.02
C LEU A 74 -16.81 -0.67 23.43
N GLN A 75 -16.27 -1.48 22.53
CA GLN A 75 -15.03 -2.22 22.77
C GLN A 75 -13.92 -1.71 21.87
N ARG A 76 -12.68 -1.74 22.38
CA ARG A 76 -11.51 -1.56 21.51
C ARG A 76 -11.35 -2.80 20.65
N MET A 77 -11.14 -2.60 19.35
CA MET A 77 -10.86 -3.70 18.44
C MET A 77 -9.49 -4.35 18.75
N PHE A 78 -8.56 -3.55 19.30
CA PHE A 78 -7.21 -3.98 19.63
C PHE A 78 -6.82 -3.57 21.05
N LEU A 79 -5.98 -4.38 21.68
CA LEU A 79 -5.35 -4.04 22.95
C LEU A 79 -4.42 -2.84 22.74
N VAL A 80 -4.47 -1.89 23.66
CA VAL A 80 -3.50 -0.80 23.73
C VAL A 80 -2.57 -1.10 24.89
N ILE A 81 -1.34 -1.43 24.54
CA ILE A 81 -0.25 -1.71 25.47
C ILE A 81 0.77 -0.58 25.31
N GLU A 82 1.39 -0.21 26.41
CA GLU A 82 2.48 0.77 26.38
C GLU A 82 3.63 0.26 25.49
N PRO A 83 4.26 1.14 24.71
CA PRO A 83 5.44 0.80 23.93
C PRO A 83 6.53 0.13 24.78
N THR A 84 7.17 -0.87 24.20
CA THR A 84 8.34 -1.53 24.80
C THR A 84 9.55 -1.37 23.89
N PRO A 85 10.80 -1.56 24.37
CA PRO A 85 11.96 -1.56 23.49
C PRO A 85 11.85 -2.57 22.34
N ALA A 86 11.13 -3.68 22.53
CA ALA A 86 10.90 -4.69 21.50
C ALA A 86 9.80 -4.30 20.49
N ILE A 87 8.85 -3.45 20.91
CA ILE A 87 7.73 -2.96 20.08
C ILE A 87 7.52 -1.47 20.39
N PRO A 88 8.35 -0.59 19.81
CA PRO A 88 8.34 0.84 20.13
C PRO A 88 7.11 1.58 19.58
N PHE A 89 6.40 0.98 18.60
CA PHE A 89 5.17 1.52 18.02
C PHE A 89 4.02 0.54 18.19
N PHE A 90 3.55 0.34 19.43
CA PHE A 90 2.54 -0.69 19.72
C PHE A 90 1.15 -0.38 19.16
N ILE A 91 0.81 0.90 19.01
CA ILE A 91 -0.56 1.31 18.69
C ILE A 91 -0.76 1.32 17.16
N PRO A 92 -1.63 0.46 16.60
CA PRO A 92 -1.94 0.47 15.18
C PRO A 92 -2.60 1.79 14.78
N LYS A 93 -2.32 2.23 13.56
CA LYS A 93 -2.85 3.48 12.99
C LYS A 93 -3.70 3.18 11.77
N MET A 94 -4.75 3.96 11.59
CA MET A 94 -5.45 4.05 10.33
C MET A 94 -4.88 5.21 9.52
N TRP A 95 -4.35 4.89 8.36
CA TRP A 95 -3.83 5.82 7.38
C TRP A 95 -4.08 5.25 6.00
N GLY A 96 -4.93 5.92 5.23
CA GLY A 96 -5.33 5.48 3.91
C GLY A 96 -4.17 5.15 2.99
N GLN A 97 -4.29 4.08 2.20
CA GLN A 97 -3.26 3.74 1.22
C GLN A 97 -2.96 4.90 0.25
N ASP A 98 -3.97 5.66 -0.18
CA ASP A 98 -3.80 6.84 -1.03
C ASP A 98 -2.95 7.93 -0.36
N LEU A 99 -3.24 8.23 0.91
CA LEU A 99 -2.47 9.16 1.72
C LEU A 99 -1.07 8.64 2.01
N LEU A 100 -0.90 7.34 2.23
CA LEU A 100 0.40 6.71 2.41
C LEU A 100 1.25 6.87 1.15
N GLU A 101 0.72 6.49 -0.01
CA GLU A 101 1.44 6.62 -1.28
C GLU A 101 1.78 8.07 -1.58
N LEU A 102 0.86 9.02 -1.33
CA LEU A 102 1.13 10.45 -1.49
C LEU A 102 2.25 10.92 -0.54
N THR A 103 2.22 10.49 0.72
CA THR A 103 3.23 10.84 1.72
C THR A 103 4.60 10.30 1.30
N LEU A 104 4.69 9.03 0.92
CA LEU A 104 5.94 8.42 0.47
C LEU A 104 6.48 9.08 -0.81
N ARG A 105 5.60 9.47 -1.75
CA ARG A 105 6.01 10.22 -2.96
C ARG A 105 6.60 11.59 -2.61
N ARG A 106 6.00 12.32 -1.67
CA ARG A 106 6.55 13.60 -1.20
C ARG A 106 7.92 13.45 -0.57
N HIS A 107 8.17 12.35 0.14
CA HIS A 107 9.50 12.05 0.66
C HIS A 107 10.47 11.66 -0.46
N LEU A 108 10.01 10.91 -1.46
CA LEU A 108 10.81 10.54 -2.63
C LEU A 108 11.26 11.77 -3.42
N GLU A 109 10.38 12.77 -3.59
CA GLU A 109 10.65 14.04 -4.27
C GLU A 109 11.72 14.91 -3.59
N LYS A 110 12.03 14.66 -2.31
CA LYS A 110 13.16 15.30 -1.62
C LYS A 110 14.51 14.69 -2.03
N CYS A 111 14.49 13.51 -2.62
CA CYS A 111 15.63 12.84 -3.22
C CYS A 111 15.69 13.16 -4.72
N PRO A 112 16.83 12.92 -5.40
CA PRO A 112 16.95 13.05 -6.86
C PRO A 112 16.24 11.88 -7.60
N CYS A 113 15.02 11.55 -7.21
CA CYS A 113 14.21 10.47 -7.77
C CYS A 113 12.75 10.89 -7.83
N PHE A 114 12.08 10.57 -8.93
CA PHE A 114 10.64 10.75 -9.10
C PHE A 114 10.05 9.50 -9.74
N VAL A 115 8.76 9.28 -9.53
CA VAL A 115 8.04 8.19 -10.18
C VAL A 115 7.77 8.56 -11.63
N GLU A 116 8.31 7.79 -12.57
CA GLU A 116 7.91 7.86 -13.99
C GLU A 116 6.54 7.22 -14.16
N THR A 117 5.48 8.03 -14.13
CA THR A 117 4.11 7.58 -14.39
C THR A 117 3.87 7.36 -15.88
N GLY A 118 2.80 6.63 -16.22
CA GLY A 118 2.51 6.26 -17.62
C GLY A 118 3.59 5.39 -18.26
N THR A 119 4.42 4.71 -17.47
CA THR A 119 5.53 3.86 -17.94
C THR A 119 5.31 2.42 -17.49
N GLU A 120 4.96 1.55 -18.43
CA GLU A 120 4.72 0.12 -18.19
C GLU A 120 5.94 -0.72 -18.56
N MET A 121 6.42 -1.57 -17.66
CA MET A 121 7.34 -2.63 -18.06
C MET A 121 6.55 -3.74 -18.76
N GLN A 122 6.85 -4.02 -20.02
CA GLN A 122 6.18 -5.07 -20.79
C GLN A 122 6.90 -6.41 -20.68
N SER A 123 8.23 -6.39 -20.70
CA SER A 123 9.03 -7.61 -20.55
C SER A 123 10.41 -7.33 -19.98
N PHE A 124 11.08 -8.38 -19.53
CA PHE A 124 12.50 -8.33 -19.22
C PHE A 124 13.21 -9.63 -19.60
N LYS A 125 14.52 -9.54 -19.79
CA LYS A 125 15.41 -10.70 -19.95
C LYS A 125 16.61 -10.53 -19.03
N GLN A 126 17.00 -11.60 -18.37
CA GLN A 126 18.26 -11.66 -17.65
C GLN A 126 19.34 -12.26 -18.55
N SER A 127 20.51 -11.64 -18.59
CA SER A 127 21.69 -12.12 -19.31
C SER A 127 22.93 -11.91 -18.44
N GLY A 128 23.50 -12.99 -17.92
CA GLY A 128 24.61 -12.91 -16.96
C GLY A 128 24.22 -12.14 -15.70
N GLU A 129 24.93 -11.06 -15.41
CA GLU A 129 24.75 -10.20 -14.23
C GLU A 129 23.80 -9.01 -14.48
N GLU A 130 23.14 -8.96 -15.63
CA GLU A 130 22.28 -7.83 -16.02
C GLU A 130 20.85 -8.28 -16.35
N VAL A 131 19.93 -7.34 -16.17
CA VAL A 131 18.52 -7.42 -16.52
C VAL A 131 18.23 -6.31 -17.53
N THR A 132 17.72 -6.68 -18.69
CA THR A 132 17.25 -5.75 -19.72
C THR A 132 15.73 -5.76 -19.73
N ALA A 133 15.12 -4.64 -19.35
CA ALA A 133 13.69 -4.42 -19.35
C ALA A 133 13.24 -3.63 -20.60
N VAL A 134 12.09 -4.02 -21.15
CA VAL A 134 11.38 -3.30 -22.21
C VAL A 134 10.25 -2.51 -21.56
N LEU A 135 10.32 -1.19 -21.67
CA LEU A 135 9.39 -0.24 -21.10
C LEU A 135 8.56 0.40 -22.22
N ALA A 136 7.26 0.56 -22.01
CA ALA A 136 6.37 1.31 -22.87
C ALA A 136 5.92 2.58 -22.15
N LYS A 137 6.23 3.73 -22.74
CA LYS A 137 5.86 5.05 -22.22
C LYS A 137 4.65 5.58 -22.98
N THR A 138 3.61 5.90 -22.25
CA THR A 138 2.41 6.56 -22.79
C THR A 138 2.68 8.07 -22.84
N GLN A 139 3.19 8.57 -23.98
CA GLN A 139 3.33 10.01 -24.27
C GLN A 139 2.45 10.39 -25.47
N GLY A 140 1.27 10.96 -25.23
CA GLY A 140 0.34 11.33 -26.32
C GLY A 140 -0.36 10.12 -26.94
N GLU A 141 -0.65 10.16 -28.25
CA GLU A 141 -1.35 9.08 -28.97
C GLU A 141 -0.43 7.89 -29.32
N ASP A 142 0.88 8.11 -29.43
CA ASP A 142 1.86 7.09 -29.79
C ASP A 142 2.69 6.66 -28.57
N GLY A 143 2.64 5.37 -28.23
CA GLY A 143 3.48 4.80 -27.19
C GLY A 143 4.94 4.68 -27.64
N ILE A 144 5.88 5.12 -26.81
CA ILE A 144 7.32 4.99 -27.08
C ILE A 144 7.84 3.75 -26.36
N LEU A 145 8.55 2.88 -27.09
CA LEU A 145 9.29 1.77 -26.49
C LEU A 145 10.71 2.21 -26.11
N GLU A 146 11.11 1.88 -24.89
CA GLU A 146 12.44 2.10 -24.35
C GLU A 146 13.01 0.77 -23.85
N THR A 147 14.30 0.53 -24.10
CA THR A 147 15.03 -0.58 -23.48
C THR A 147 15.92 -0.03 -22.38
N PHE A 148 15.85 -0.62 -21.18
CA PHE A 148 16.62 -0.20 -20.02
C PHE A 148 17.38 -1.38 -19.41
N THR A 149 18.69 -1.24 -19.25
CA THR A 149 19.56 -2.27 -18.66
C THR A 149 19.98 -1.87 -17.25
N THR A 150 19.92 -2.82 -16.32
CA THR A 150 20.26 -2.64 -14.90
C THR A 150 20.86 -3.93 -14.34
N LYS A 151 21.61 -3.86 -13.24
CA LYS A 151 22.09 -5.05 -12.51
C LYS A 151 20.98 -5.74 -11.71
N TRP A 152 20.01 -4.96 -11.23
CA TRP A 152 18.94 -5.44 -10.35
C TRP A 152 17.59 -4.85 -10.74
N MET A 153 16.54 -5.66 -10.58
CA MET A 153 15.16 -5.26 -10.81
C MET A 153 14.28 -5.78 -9.66
N ILE A 154 13.44 -4.91 -9.10
CA ILE A 154 12.47 -5.27 -8.06
C ILE A 154 11.06 -5.29 -8.65
N GLY A 155 10.40 -6.44 -8.60
CA GLY A 155 9.00 -6.60 -9.02
C GLY A 155 8.01 -6.15 -7.95
N ALA A 156 7.61 -4.87 -7.99
CA ALA A 156 6.59 -4.29 -7.10
C ALA A 156 5.31 -3.89 -7.88
N ASP A 157 4.86 -4.75 -8.79
CA ASP A 157 3.78 -4.53 -9.76
C ASP A 157 2.44 -5.19 -9.35
N GLY A 158 2.35 -5.67 -8.11
CA GLY A 158 1.12 -6.17 -7.49
C GLY A 158 0.69 -7.57 -7.96
N ALA A 159 -0.45 -8.04 -7.44
CA ALA A 159 -0.91 -9.42 -7.64
C ALA A 159 -1.12 -9.83 -9.11
N LYS A 160 -1.43 -8.88 -10.00
CA LYS A 160 -1.60 -9.14 -11.44
C LYS A 160 -0.36 -8.79 -12.27
N GLY A 161 0.73 -8.43 -11.61
CA GLY A 161 2.01 -8.03 -12.18
C GLY A 161 2.57 -9.00 -13.20
N VAL A 162 3.36 -8.46 -14.11
CA VAL A 162 4.04 -9.14 -15.21
C VAL A 162 5.33 -9.80 -14.73
N VAL A 163 6.02 -9.25 -13.72
CA VAL A 163 7.32 -9.76 -13.27
C VAL A 163 7.20 -11.19 -12.79
N ARG A 164 6.26 -11.46 -11.87
CA ARG A 164 6.01 -12.82 -11.36
C ARG A 164 5.68 -13.81 -12.49
N LYS A 165 4.83 -13.39 -13.44
CA LYS A 165 4.37 -14.23 -14.56
C LYS A 165 5.51 -14.59 -15.50
N GLN A 166 6.39 -13.65 -15.82
CA GLN A 166 7.53 -13.90 -16.71
C GLN A 166 8.61 -14.77 -16.05
N LEU A 167 8.73 -14.73 -14.72
CA LEU A 167 9.55 -15.68 -13.96
C LEU A 167 8.93 -17.09 -13.88
N GLY A 168 7.73 -17.31 -14.41
CA GLY A 168 7.02 -18.60 -14.31
C GLY A 168 6.57 -18.92 -12.88
N LEU A 169 6.50 -17.94 -11.98
CA LEU A 169 6.13 -18.15 -10.59
C LEU A 169 4.60 -18.16 -10.42
N THR A 170 4.10 -19.19 -9.76
CA THR A 170 2.68 -19.35 -9.44
C THR A 170 2.37 -18.90 -8.01
N PHE A 171 1.14 -18.46 -7.77
CA PHE A 171 0.64 -18.34 -6.40
C PHE A 171 0.01 -19.68 -6.02
N GLN A 172 0.50 -20.28 -4.93
CA GLN A 172 -0.20 -21.40 -4.31
C GLN A 172 -1.32 -20.86 -3.42
N GLY A 173 -2.54 -21.29 -3.70
CA GLY A 173 -3.74 -20.88 -2.98
C GLY A 173 -4.98 -21.25 -3.76
N GLU A 174 -6.13 -21.18 -3.09
CA GLU A 174 -7.44 -21.43 -3.65
C GLU A 174 -8.29 -20.15 -3.58
N THR A 175 -9.12 -19.92 -4.59
CA THR A 175 -10.15 -18.88 -4.50
C THR A 175 -11.28 -19.39 -3.63
N ARG A 176 -11.63 -18.61 -2.61
CA ARG A 176 -12.75 -18.90 -1.70
C ARG A 176 -14.00 -18.17 -2.16
N ASP A 177 -14.88 -18.90 -2.85
CA ASP A 177 -16.16 -18.37 -3.35
C ASP A 177 -17.24 -18.32 -2.25
N ASP A 178 -16.95 -18.81 -1.05
CA ASP A 178 -17.85 -18.79 0.11
C ASP A 178 -17.83 -17.45 0.87
N PHE A 179 -16.93 -16.52 0.49
CA PHE A 179 -16.79 -15.21 1.13
C PHE A 179 -16.75 -14.09 0.10
N HIS A 180 -17.73 -13.18 0.18
CA HIS A 180 -17.75 -11.95 -0.60
C HIS A 180 -17.76 -10.74 0.32
N MET A 181 -16.85 -9.81 0.06
CA MET A 181 -16.76 -8.55 0.78
C MET A 181 -16.72 -7.40 -0.22
N VAL A 182 -17.58 -6.41 0.00
CA VAL A 182 -17.57 -5.14 -0.72
C VAL A 182 -17.14 -4.07 0.27
N THR A 183 -16.06 -3.37 -0.07
CA THR A 183 -15.52 -2.25 0.70
C THR A 183 -15.75 -0.95 -0.06
N GLY A 184 -16.09 0.12 0.64
CA GLY A 184 -16.24 1.44 0.05
C GLY A 184 -16.20 2.54 1.11
N ASP A 185 -15.55 3.64 0.76
CA ASP A 185 -15.52 4.85 1.57
C ASP A 185 -16.84 5.61 1.36
N ILE A 186 -17.68 5.68 2.40
CA ILE A 186 -18.99 6.31 2.34
C ILE A 186 -19.11 7.42 3.39
N CYS A 187 -19.70 8.55 2.99
CA CYS A 187 -20.10 9.59 3.92
C CYS A 187 -21.57 9.37 4.30
N LEU A 188 -21.81 9.00 5.56
CA LEU A 188 -23.16 8.84 6.11
C LEU A 188 -23.48 10.03 7.01
N THR A 189 -24.65 10.64 6.78
CA THR A 189 -25.16 11.75 7.60
C THR A 189 -26.39 11.28 8.34
N CYS A 190 -26.27 10.96 9.63
CA CYS A 190 -27.43 10.67 10.49
C CYS A 190 -27.18 11.12 11.94
N ALA A 191 -28.26 11.37 12.68
CA ALA A 191 -28.15 11.67 14.11
C ALA A 191 -27.56 10.46 14.86
N GLY A 192 -26.52 10.69 15.67
CA GLY A 192 -25.89 9.67 16.52
C GLY A 192 -24.69 8.93 15.91
N LEU A 193 -24.38 9.11 14.62
CA LEU A 193 -23.11 8.65 14.04
C LEU A 193 -22.05 9.76 14.14
N ASN A 194 -20.86 9.41 14.61
CA ASN A 194 -19.70 10.29 14.62
C ASN A 194 -18.43 9.52 14.25
N ARG A 195 -17.33 10.23 13.97
CA ARG A 195 -16.05 9.62 13.54
C ARG A 195 -15.34 8.79 14.62
N VAL A 196 -15.82 8.81 15.85
CA VAL A 196 -15.20 8.11 17.00
C VAL A 196 -15.73 6.67 17.12
N ILE A 197 -16.93 6.40 16.60
CA ILE A 197 -17.61 5.11 16.68
C ILE A 197 -17.74 4.52 15.28
N SER A 198 -17.15 3.34 15.05
CA SER A 198 -17.40 2.57 13.83
C SER A 198 -18.44 1.49 14.12
N PRO A 199 -19.68 1.63 13.61
CA PRO A 199 -20.70 0.63 13.84
C PRO A 199 -20.41 -0.62 12.99
N TYR A 200 -20.21 -1.75 13.66
CA TYR A 200 -19.99 -3.03 12.99
C TYR A 200 -21.31 -3.80 12.89
N PHE A 201 -21.98 -3.71 11.74
CA PHE A 201 -23.23 -4.42 11.49
C PHE A 201 -22.95 -5.77 10.84
N ILE A 202 -22.95 -6.84 11.64
CA ILE A 202 -22.86 -8.21 11.13
C ILE A 202 -24.28 -8.69 10.83
N ARG A 203 -24.69 -8.68 9.55
CA ARG A 203 -25.88 -9.42 9.13
C ARG A 203 -25.46 -10.85 8.85
N ARG A 204 -25.68 -11.77 9.81
CA ARG A 204 -25.66 -13.20 9.49
C ARG A 204 -26.79 -13.46 8.51
N GLN A 205 -26.47 -13.79 7.26
CA GLN A 205 -27.44 -14.47 6.40
C GLN A 205 -27.61 -15.88 6.96
N HIS A 206 -28.75 -16.15 7.57
CA HIS A 206 -29.18 -17.52 7.79
C HIS A 206 -29.65 -18.06 6.43
N SER A 207 -29.08 -19.21 6.04
CA SER A 207 -29.60 -20.10 5.00
C SER A 207 -31.01 -20.58 5.35
#